data_AF-A0A2D1ITK4-F1
#
_entry.id   AF-A0A2D1ITK4-F1
#
_cell.length_a   1.000
_cell.length_b   1.000
_cell.length_c   1.000
_cell.angle_alpha   90.00
_cell.angle_beta   90.00
_cell.angle_gamma   90.00
#
_symmetry.space_group_name_H-M   'P 1'
#
loop_
_entity.id
_entity.type
_entity.pdbx_description
1 polymer ?
#
loop_
_entity_poly.entity_id
_entity_poly.type
_entity_poly.pdbx_seq_one_letter_code
_entity_poly.pdbx_strand_id
1 'polypeptide(L)'
;MNALEKVHLIKELYELGHDLDHRSLSLYEVARSKKRVQEIFQQCNEPIFKKQLLAFKTRIQPEIAAQEFARETHYYHSYRGFFLNEDNLKEALYAHPLSGWAFLHDPQRGWQIWLIPAPQRTALISEWNFDIEQSFNWLLHQQQLSSCLKSDHELQTAAATLSLEMVEEKLPAPSINTYISKHEIWANTQVLPVQQKFETELQTVTPPAQLDPVNSEPEKPQIENEEIVATSDIPAALEFQNLSFQVSEFSFAEARHHNLFELSLAPESSMQHIKMAWHYQKDIDWTSQPVYLAEQVDRSGRFSHYCMLLGVTEWQQAIQLMQLWGQQENGRIVAIKTMSITELGTNFLQLDSLYQTYSEQARFIWQREDYCPFIPLRQITTQKFIVFDEQEANFNIPLLLLQERQKLRVIHGEQRLKLSSTEQMYPCLILKRDQQINWQLIHQILMDFKEPVAVEGLYAAILDKALDKLM
;
A
#
# COMPACT_ATOMS: atom_id res chain seq x y z
N MET A 1 4.91 5.64 33.54
CA MET A 1 5.85 6.40 34.40
C MET A 1 5.12 7.11 35.54
N ASN A 2 5.40 6.72 36.79
CA ASN A 2 4.84 7.25 38.03
C ASN A 2 5.39 8.66 38.37
N ALA A 3 4.72 9.41 39.24
CA ALA A 3 5.15 10.74 39.67
C ALA A 3 6.52 10.74 40.37
N LEU A 4 6.83 9.69 41.14
CA LEU A 4 8.14 9.52 41.79
C LEU A 4 9.28 9.30 40.77
N GLU A 5 9.02 8.51 39.72
CA GLU A 5 9.97 8.28 38.61
C GLU A 5 10.24 9.59 37.85
N LYS A 6 9.21 10.40 37.59
CA LYS A 6 9.36 11.74 37.00
C LYS A 6 10.28 12.65 37.82
N VAL A 7 10.08 12.72 39.14
CA VAL A 7 10.93 13.53 40.03
C VAL A 7 12.38 13.02 40.03
N HIS A 8 12.58 11.70 39.99
CA HIS A 8 13.91 11.11 39.95
C HIS A 8 14.65 11.41 38.63
N LEU A 9 13.98 11.23 37.48
CA LEU A 9 14.53 11.54 36.15
C LEU A 9 14.81 13.04 35.94
N ILE A 10 13.97 13.92 36.49
CA ILE A 10 14.24 15.37 36.48
C ILE A 10 15.53 15.68 37.26
N LYS A 11 15.73 15.08 38.44
CA LYS A 11 16.95 15.25 39.23
C LYS A 11 18.18 14.69 38.50
N GLU A 12 18.06 13.50 37.92
CA GLU A 12 19.11 12.86 37.11
C GLU A 12 19.50 13.73 35.90
N LEU A 13 18.53 14.35 35.20
CA LEU A 13 18.79 15.28 34.09
C LEU A 13 19.51 16.56 34.53
N TYR A 14 19.17 17.12 35.70
CA TYR A 14 19.89 18.29 36.25
C TYR A 14 21.34 17.94 36.62
N GLU A 15 21.57 16.77 37.21
CA GLU A 15 22.91 16.27 37.54
C GLU A 15 23.73 16.01 36.26
N LEU A 16 23.16 15.28 35.28
CA LEU A 16 23.80 15.03 33.98
C LEU A 16 24.09 16.31 33.16
N GLY A 17 23.22 17.33 33.25
CA GLY A 17 23.43 18.62 32.59
C GLY A 17 24.59 19.39 33.20
N HIS A 18 24.58 19.52 34.53
CA HIS A 18 25.66 20.15 35.31
C HIS A 18 27.02 19.47 35.05
N ASP A 19 27.04 18.14 35.04
CA ASP A 19 28.22 17.33 34.76
C ASP A 19 28.74 17.49 33.32
N LEU A 20 27.87 17.74 32.34
CA LEU A 20 28.26 17.99 30.94
C LEU A 20 28.75 19.43 30.68
N ASP A 21 28.27 20.41 31.46
CA ASP A 21 28.72 21.81 31.36
C ASP A 21 30.09 22.03 32.02
N HIS A 22 30.41 21.28 33.08
CA HIS A 22 31.71 21.33 33.74
C HIS A 22 32.75 20.42 33.06
N ARG A 23 33.72 21.05 32.37
CA ARG A 23 34.78 20.42 31.55
C ARG A 23 35.83 19.57 32.32
N SER A 24 35.50 19.03 33.48
CA SER A 24 36.37 18.15 34.28
C SER A 24 36.18 16.65 34.00
N LEU A 25 35.15 16.25 33.25
CA LEU A 25 34.90 14.86 32.89
C LEU A 25 35.85 14.31 31.81
N SER A 26 36.17 13.03 31.90
CA SER A 26 36.86 12.31 30.83
C SER A 26 35.96 12.14 29.59
N LEU A 27 36.57 11.93 28.42
CA LEU A 27 35.84 11.69 27.17
C LEU A 27 34.86 10.49 27.26
N TYR A 28 35.18 9.49 28.08
CA TYR A 28 34.33 8.33 28.34
C TYR A 28 33.08 8.71 29.16
N GLU A 29 33.26 9.50 30.22
CA GLU A 29 32.16 9.99 31.06
C GLU A 29 31.25 10.95 30.29
N VAL A 30 31.81 11.85 29.47
CA VAL A 30 31.03 12.71 28.57
C VAL A 30 30.21 11.87 27.59
N ALA A 31 30.79 10.82 26.99
CA ALA A 31 30.05 9.92 26.09
C ALA A 31 28.95 9.13 26.82
N ARG A 32 29.23 8.64 28.03
CA ARG A 32 28.26 7.93 28.88
C ARG A 32 27.11 8.83 29.30
N SER A 33 27.38 10.05 29.77
CA SER A 33 26.35 11.01 30.18
C SER A 33 25.49 11.45 29.01
N LYS A 34 26.08 11.70 27.83
CA LYS A 34 25.30 11.98 26.60
C LYS A 34 24.41 10.81 26.18
N LYS A 35 24.92 9.57 26.24
CA LYS A 35 24.11 8.37 25.96
C LYS A 35 22.97 8.23 26.97
N ARG A 36 23.22 8.47 28.26
CA ARG A 36 22.19 8.39 29.31
C ARG A 36 21.10 9.45 29.13
N VAL A 37 21.46 10.68 28.76
CA VAL A 37 20.49 11.72 28.39
C VAL A 37 19.63 11.27 27.20
N GLN A 38 20.23 10.67 26.16
CA GLN A 38 19.48 10.12 25.02
C GLN A 38 18.53 8.97 25.41
N GLU A 39 18.95 8.08 26.31
CA GLU A 39 18.10 7.01 26.86
C GLU A 39 16.89 7.58 27.62
N ILE A 40 17.08 8.60 28.47
CA ILE A 40 16.00 9.28 29.19
C ILE A 40 15.01 9.95 28.20
N PHE A 41 15.53 10.59 27.14
CA PHE A 41 14.68 11.13 26.08
C PHE A 41 13.92 10.04 25.32
N GLN A 42 14.50 8.85 25.08
CA GLN A 42 13.78 7.73 24.46
C GLN A 42 12.68 7.17 25.36
N GLN A 43 12.92 7.03 26.66
CA GLN A 43 11.90 6.62 27.65
C GLN A 43 10.72 7.62 27.71
N CYS A 44 10.98 8.92 27.52
CA CYS A 44 9.93 9.94 27.41
C CYS A 44 9.19 9.94 26.06
N ASN A 45 9.65 9.18 25.05
CA ASN A 45 9.06 9.09 23.72
C ASN A 45 8.15 7.86 23.53
N GLU A 46 7.89 7.07 24.58
CA GLU A 46 6.93 5.95 24.53
C GLU A 46 5.57 6.39 23.97
N PRO A 47 4.88 5.56 23.15
CA PRO A 47 3.59 5.91 22.56
C PRO A 47 2.50 6.15 23.60
N ILE A 48 2.56 5.47 24.75
CA ILE A 48 1.68 5.71 25.91
C ILE A 48 1.92 7.12 26.47
N PHE A 49 3.18 7.55 26.57
CA PHE A 49 3.52 8.90 27.02
C PHE A 49 3.10 9.95 26.00
N LYS A 50 3.28 9.71 24.70
CA LYS A 50 2.74 10.58 23.63
C LYS A 50 1.23 10.77 23.74
N LYS A 51 0.44 9.69 23.87
CA LYS A 51 -1.02 9.80 24.02
C LYS A 51 -1.44 10.53 25.30
N GLN A 52 -0.80 10.23 26.43
CA GLN A 52 -1.07 10.93 27.70
C GLN A 52 -0.64 12.41 27.66
N LEU A 53 0.45 12.73 26.96
CA LEU A 53 0.93 14.10 26.74
C LEU A 53 0.00 14.86 25.79
N LEU A 54 -0.48 14.24 24.72
CA LEU A 54 -1.45 14.85 23.80
C LEU A 54 -2.76 15.17 24.52
N ALA A 55 -3.33 14.22 25.27
CA ALA A 55 -4.55 14.42 26.07
C ALA A 55 -4.39 15.50 27.17
N PHE A 56 -3.16 15.73 27.65
CA PHE A 56 -2.84 16.82 28.57
C PHE A 56 -2.66 18.16 27.85
N LYS A 57 -1.94 18.17 26.71
CA LYS A 57 -1.71 19.36 25.88
C LYS A 57 -3.00 19.91 25.28
N THR A 58 -3.88 19.06 24.75
CA THR A 58 -5.20 19.47 24.22
C THR A 58 -6.04 20.22 25.25
N ARG A 59 -5.86 19.93 26.55
CA ARG A 59 -6.59 20.58 27.65
C ARG A 59 -5.97 21.89 28.14
N ILE A 60 -4.65 22.08 28.04
CA ILE A 60 -3.96 23.27 28.59
C ILE A 60 -3.51 24.24 27.49
N GLN A 61 -3.17 23.74 26.30
CA GLN A 61 -2.67 24.49 25.15
C GLN A 61 -3.29 23.94 23.85
N PRO A 62 -4.62 24.07 23.66
CA PRO A 62 -5.33 23.45 22.54
C PRO A 62 -4.78 23.87 21.18
N GLU A 63 -4.43 25.15 20.99
CA GLU A 63 -3.84 25.65 19.74
C GLU A 63 -2.52 24.95 19.38
N ILE A 64 -1.60 24.84 20.35
CA ILE A 64 -0.31 24.16 20.17
C ILE A 64 -0.53 22.66 19.93
N ALA A 65 -1.45 22.03 20.68
CA ALA A 65 -1.79 20.62 20.51
C ALA A 65 -2.35 20.34 19.11
N ALA A 66 -3.23 21.19 18.59
CA ALA A 66 -3.80 21.07 17.26
C ALA A 66 -2.74 21.26 16.15
N GLN A 67 -1.81 22.20 16.33
CA GLN A 67 -0.75 22.46 15.37
C GLN A 67 0.34 21.37 15.38
N GLU A 68 0.69 20.82 16.54
CA GLU A 68 1.54 19.64 16.67
C GLU A 68 0.87 18.39 16.08
N PHE A 69 -0.41 18.16 16.40
CA PHE A 69 -1.19 17.03 15.87
C PHE A 69 -1.26 17.10 14.35
N ALA A 70 -1.66 18.24 13.77
CA ALA A 70 -1.75 18.41 12.32
C ALA A 70 -0.41 18.14 11.61
N ARG A 71 0.74 18.46 12.23
CA ARG A 71 2.08 18.18 11.69
C ARG A 71 2.44 16.70 11.64
N GLU A 72 1.82 15.86 12.47
CA GLU A 72 1.98 14.40 12.43
C GLU A 72 0.99 13.75 11.41
N THR A 73 0.13 14.53 10.73
CA THR A 73 -0.80 14.04 9.70
C THR A 73 -0.23 14.15 8.28
N HIS A 74 -0.79 13.36 7.35
CA HIS A 74 -0.48 13.40 5.91
C HIS A 74 -1.15 14.57 5.15
N TYR A 75 -1.79 15.52 5.85
CA TYR A 75 -2.63 16.58 5.27
C TYR A 75 -2.29 17.98 5.83
N TYR A 76 -1.11 18.17 6.42
CA TYR A 76 -0.67 19.42 7.06
C TYR A 76 -0.61 20.62 6.10
N HIS A 77 -0.22 20.47 4.84
CA HIS A 77 -0.21 21.56 3.86
C HIS A 77 -1.63 21.95 3.39
N SER A 78 -2.62 21.07 3.61
CA SER A 78 -4.05 21.39 3.42
C SER A 78 -4.73 21.91 4.71
N TYR A 79 -4.06 21.86 5.85
CA TYR A 79 -4.53 22.45 7.11
C TYR A 79 -4.51 23.98 7.02
N ARG A 80 -5.50 24.64 7.63
CA ARG A 80 -5.65 26.11 7.68
C ARG A 80 -5.54 26.69 9.09
N GLY A 81 -5.34 25.85 10.10
CA GLY A 81 -5.09 26.27 11.47
C GLY A 81 -6.21 25.93 12.46
N PHE A 82 -6.04 26.49 13.66
CA PHE A 82 -6.89 26.31 14.82
C PHE A 82 -7.64 27.61 15.10
N PHE A 83 -8.94 27.50 15.39
CA PHE A 83 -9.82 28.64 15.60
C PHE A 83 -10.76 28.44 16.78
N LEU A 84 -11.09 29.54 17.46
CA LEU A 84 -12.10 29.60 18.53
C LEU A 84 -13.42 30.27 18.07
N ASN A 85 -13.45 30.79 16.85
CA ASN A 85 -14.60 31.48 16.25
C ASN A 85 -14.84 30.92 14.84
N GLU A 86 -16.08 30.53 14.56
CA GLU A 86 -16.50 30.02 13.26
C GLU A 86 -16.27 31.02 12.12
N ASP A 87 -16.44 32.32 12.36
CA ASP A 87 -16.38 33.30 11.26
C ASP A 87 -14.94 33.50 10.78
N ASN A 88 -13.98 33.60 11.70
CA ASN A 88 -12.55 33.61 11.39
C ASN A 88 -12.10 32.30 10.69
N LEU A 89 -12.68 31.16 11.10
CA LEU A 89 -12.41 29.86 10.47
C LEU A 89 -12.97 29.80 9.05
N LYS A 90 -14.19 30.31 8.82
CA LYS A 90 -14.79 30.41 7.48
C LYS A 90 -13.92 31.29 6.60
N GLU A 91 -13.53 32.48 7.06
CA GLU A 91 -12.63 33.37 6.32
C GLU A 91 -11.32 32.67 5.94
N ALA A 92 -10.66 31.98 6.87
CA ALA A 92 -9.40 31.27 6.61
C ALA A 92 -9.55 30.08 5.65
N LEU A 93 -10.66 29.34 5.71
CA LEU A 93 -10.93 28.23 4.78
C LEU A 93 -11.30 28.74 3.38
N TYR A 94 -12.11 29.80 3.27
CA TYR A 94 -12.56 30.38 1.99
C TYR A 94 -11.54 31.33 1.34
N ALA A 95 -10.49 31.77 2.05
CA ALA A 95 -9.42 32.61 1.50
C ALA A 95 -8.55 31.92 0.43
N HIS A 96 -8.60 30.58 0.33
CA HIS A 96 -7.80 29.82 -0.63
C HIS A 96 -8.67 29.10 -1.68
N PRO A 97 -8.23 29.03 -2.95
CA PRO A 97 -8.99 28.39 -4.04
C PRO A 97 -8.87 26.86 -4.08
N LEU A 98 -8.16 26.25 -3.13
CA LEU A 98 -7.93 24.82 -3.04
C LEU A 98 -8.61 24.26 -1.78
N SER A 99 -8.94 22.97 -1.81
CA SER A 99 -9.47 22.24 -0.67
C SER A 99 -8.57 22.38 0.57
N GLY A 100 -9.19 22.31 1.74
CA GLY A 100 -8.49 22.49 3.00
C GLY A 100 -9.38 22.24 4.20
N TRP A 101 -8.75 22.08 5.36
CA TRP A 101 -9.43 21.73 6.60
C TRP A 101 -8.88 22.52 7.79
N ALA A 102 -9.70 22.67 8.83
CA ALA A 102 -9.34 23.45 10.03
C ALA A 102 -9.98 22.84 11.28
N PHE A 103 -9.37 23.11 12.45
CA PHE A 103 -9.97 22.81 13.74
C PHE A 103 -10.75 24.03 14.28
N LEU A 104 -12.01 23.81 14.65
CA LEU A 104 -12.74 24.65 15.58
C LEU A 104 -12.68 24.00 16.97
N HIS A 105 -12.44 24.80 18.01
CA HIS A 105 -12.42 24.31 19.38
C HIS A 105 -13.24 25.20 20.31
N ASP A 106 -14.12 24.58 21.08
CA ASP A 106 -14.93 25.19 22.13
C ASP A 106 -14.64 24.49 23.46
N PRO A 107 -14.29 25.21 24.55
CA PRO A 107 -13.93 24.59 25.83
C PRO A 107 -15.02 23.74 26.51
N GLN A 108 -16.29 23.82 26.07
CA GLN A 108 -17.41 23.04 26.60
C GLN A 108 -17.84 21.89 25.68
N ARG A 109 -17.64 22.03 24.36
CA ARG A 109 -18.04 21.04 23.34
C ARG A 109 -16.87 20.21 22.81
N GLY A 110 -15.64 20.66 23.00
CA GLY A 110 -14.42 20.02 22.53
C GLY A 110 -14.01 20.48 21.13
N TRP A 111 -13.75 19.52 20.26
CA TRP A 111 -13.15 19.68 18.93
C TRP A 111 -14.18 19.44 17.83
N GLN A 112 -14.06 20.20 16.75
CA GLN A 112 -14.81 20.00 15.52
C GLN A 112 -13.90 20.27 14.32
N ILE A 113 -13.99 19.46 13.26
CA ILE A 113 -13.28 19.68 12.01
C ILE A 113 -14.23 20.25 10.96
N TRP A 114 -13.74 21.26 10.25
CA TRP A 114 -14.38 21.82 9.07
C TRP A 114 -13.52 21.50 7.85
N LEU A 115 -14.15 21.00 6.79
CA LEU A 115 -13.51 20.56 5.54
C LEU A 115 -14.18 21.26 4.35
N ILE A 116 -13.42 21.99 3.54
CA ILE A 116 -13.88 22.49 2.25
C ILE A 116 -13.40 21.53 1.15
N PRO A 117 -14.31 20.83 0.44
CA PRO A 117 -13.93 19.87 -0.60
C PRO A 117 -13.55 20.52 -1.93
N ALA A 118 -14.04 21.73 -2.21
CA ALA A 118 -13.71 22.49 -3.42
C ALA A 118 -14.01 23.98 -3.20
N PRO A 119 -13.35 24.91 -3.91
CA PRO A 119 -13.69 26.34 -3.84
C PRO A 119 -15.18 26.56 -4.11
N GLN A 120 -15.78 27.51 -3.40
CA GLN A 120 -17.20 27.88 -3.47
C GLN A 120 -18.22 26.80 -3.06
N ARG A 121 -17.80 25.62 -2.58
CA ARG A 121 -18.71 24.65 -1.94
C ARG A 121 -18.91 24.96 -0.45
N THR A 122 -20.04 24.51 0.09
CA THR A 122 -20.31 24.53 1.53
C THR A 122 -19.30 23.64 2.27
N ALA A 123 -18.76 24.12 3.39
CA ALA A 123 -17.92 23.30 4.25
C ALA A 123 -18.71 22.09 4.79
N LEU A 124 -18.08 20.92 4.76
CA LEU A 124 -18.50 19.74 5.52
C LEU A 124 -18.01 19.92 6.96
N ILE A 125 -18.84 19.57 7.94
CA ILE A 125 -18.61 19.85 9.35
C ILE A 125 -18.76 18.55 10.14
N SER A 126 -17.81 18.25 11.03
CA SER A 126 -17.88 17.08 11.91
C SER A 126 -18.87 17.30 13.08
N GLU A 127 -19.27 16.21 13.73
CA GLU A 127 -19.81 16.32 15.08
C GLU A 127 -18.75 16.82 16.07
N TRP A 128 -19.20 17.38 17.19
CA TRP A 128 -18.34 17.81 18.30
C TRP A 128 -17.84 16.60 19.10
N ASN A 129 -16.52 16.48 19.30
CA ASN A 129 -15.91 15.41 20.08
C ASN A 129 -14.88 15.95 21.07
N PHE A 130 -14.83 15.40 22.28
CA PHE A 130 -13.81 15.78 23.28
C PHE A 130 -12.40 15.30 22.93
N ASP A 131 -12.27 14.42 21.93
CA ASP A 131 -11.01 13.86 21.45
C ASP A 131 -10.68 14.36 20.03
N ILE A 132 -9.43 14.78 19.86
CA ILE A 132 -8.89 15.25 18.58
C ILE A 132 -8.68 14.09 17.60
N GLU A 133 -8.32 12.89 18.08
CA GLU A 133 -8.16 11.68 17.26
C GLU A 133 -9.51 11.29 16.64
N GLN A 134 -10.60 11.32 17.43
CA GLN A 134 -11.95 10.98 16.96
C GLN A 134 -12.47 11.99 15.92
N SER A 135 -12.22 13.28 16.14
CA SER A 135 -12.55 14.34 15.18
C SER A 135 -11.80 14.14 13.85
N PHE A 136 -10.53 13.75 13.92
CA PHE A 136 -9.70 13.49 12.74
C PHE A 136 -10.10 12.22 11.98
N ASN A 137 -10.56 11.17 12.67
CA ASN A 137 -11.09 9.97 12.02
C ASN A 137 -12.32 10.27 11.14
N TRP A 138 -13.16 11.24 11.53
CA TRP A 138 -14.23 11.74 10.66
C TRP A 138 -13.69 12.38 9.38
N LEU A 139 -12.60 13.17 9.46
CA LEU A 139 -11.97 13.78 8.29
C LEU A 139 -11.43 12.71 7.33
N LEU A 140 -10.77 11.68 7.86
CA LEU A 140 -10.29 10.54 7.06
C LEU A 140 -11.44 9.80 6.36
N HIS A 141 -12.57 9.60 7.05
CA HIS A 141 -13.77 8.99 6.46
C HIS A 141 -14.39 9.87 5.37
N GLN A 142 -14.51 11.19 5.57
CA GLN A 142 -14.96 12.09 4.50
C GLN A 142 -13.99 12.07 3.31
N GLN A 143 -12.68 12.04 3.55
CA GLN A 143 -11.68 11.93 2.50
C GLN A 143 -11.80 10.63 1.70
N GLN A 144 -12.15 9.49 2.33
CA GLN A 144 -12.44 8.24 1.61
C GLN A 144 -13.67 8.34 0.69
N LEU A 145 -14.66 9.17 1.05
CA LEU A 145 -15.89 9.36 0.28
C LEU A 145 -15.76 10.41 -0.84
N SER A 146 -14.98 11.47 -0.63
CA SER A 146 -14.92 12.63 -1.54
C SER A 146 -13.56 12.90 -2.18
N SER A 147 -12.49 12.22 -1.76
CA SER A 147 -11.12 12.34 -2.30
C SER A 147 -10.65 13.78 -2.55
N CYS A 148 -11.02 14.70 -1.66
CA CYS A 148 -11.01 16.14 -1.95
C CYS A 148 -9.77 16.86 -1.43
N LEU A 149 -9.20 16.46 -0.29
CA LEU A 149 -7.92 16.97 0.19
C LEU A 149 -6.78 16.34 -0.61
N LYS A 150 -5.81 17.16 -0.99
CA LYS A 150 -4.50 16.66 -1.44
C LYS A 150 -3.63 16.38 -0.23
N SER A 151 -2.97 15.23 -0.25
CA SER A 151 -1.94 14.88 0.72
C SER A 151 -0.71 15.79 0.59
N ASP A 152 0.09 15.80 1.65
CA ASP A 152 1.30 16.62 1.71
C ASP A 152 2.33 16.20 0.68
N HIS A 153 2.39 14.89 0.37
CA HIS A 153 3.22 14.35 -0.70
C HIS A 153 2.77 14.90 -2.06
N GLU A 154 1.47 14.82 -2.40
CA GLU A 154 0.95 15.35 -3.68
C GLU A 154 1.18 16.86 -3.82
N LEU A 155 1.04 17.62 -2.73
CA LEU A 155 1.32 19.06 -2.72
C LEU A 155 2.83 19.37 -2.85
N GLN A 156 3.69 18.56 -2.24
CA GLN A 156 5.15 18.67 -2.39
C GLN A 156 5.63 18.26 -3.79
N THR A 157 5.09 17.19 -4.37
CA THR A 157 5.40 16.77 -5.75
C THR A 157 4.95 17.85 -6.75
N ALA A 158 3.76 18.45 -6.56
CA ALA A 158 3.27 19.56 -7.38
C ALA A 158 4.12 20.84 -7.23
N ALA A 159 4.53 21.18 -6.00
CA ALA A 159 5.43 22.31 -5.76
C ALA A 159 6.84 22.06 -6.34
N ALA A 160 7.32 20.81 -6.31
CA ALA A 160 8.58 20.41 -6.91
C ALA A 160 8.52 20.45 -8.44
N THR A 161 7.41 20.06 -9.08
CA THR A 161 7.25 20.20 -10.54
C THR A 161 7.25 21.67 -10.96
N LEU A 162 6.54 22.54 -10.24
CA LEU A 162 6.56 23.99 -10.47
C LEU A 162 7.94 24.63 -10.18
N SER A 163 8.75 24.06 -9.28
CA SER A 163 10.10 24.54 -8.98
C SER A 163 11.15 24.03 -9.97
N LEU A 164 10.91 22.86 -10.59
CA LEU A 164 11.79 22.23 -11.58
C LEU A 164 11.81 22.98 -12.92
N GLU A 165 10.79 23.79 -13.24
CA GLU A 165 10.81 24.68 -14.41
C GLU A 165 11.79 25.87 -14.26
N MET A 166 12.40 26.08 -13.08
CA MET A 166 13.24 27.26 -12.81
C MET A 166 14.68 27.02 -12.32
N VAL A 167 15.10 25.78 -12.00
CA VAL A 167 16.52 25.51 -11.61
C VAL A 167 17.05 24.20 -12.19
N GLU A 168 18.00 24.32 -13.11
CA GLU A 168 18.84 23.24 -13.62
C GLU A 168 20.04 22.97 -12.67
N GLU A 169 20.60 21.75 -12.69
CA GLU A 169 21.79 21.27 -11.94
C GLU A 169 21.76 21.20 -10.39
N LYS A 170 21.41 20.02 -9.83
CA LYS A 170 22.37 19.03 -9.23
C LYS A 170 21.70 17.92 -8.40
N LEU A 171 22.17 16.68 -8.59
CA LEU A 171 21.89 15.53 -7.71
C LEU A 171 22.57 15.69 -6.34
N PRO A 172 21.95 15.16 -5.26
CA PRO A 172 22.53 13.94 -4.67
C PRO A 172 21.53 12.93 -4.05
N ALA A 173 21.84 11.64 -4.25
CA ALA A 173 21.65 10.47 -3.37
C ALA A 173 20.23 10.05 -2.86
N PRO A 174 19.95 8.73 -2.73
CA PRO A 174 18.61 8.21 -2.51
C PRO A 174 18.18 8.17 -1.04
N SER A 175 16.88 8.39 -0.80
CA SER A 175 16.21 8.16 0.49
C SER A 175 15.38 6.87 0.42
N ILE A 176 16.02 5.74 0.74
CA ILE A 176 15.32 4.46 0.94
C ILE A 176 14.49 4.58 2.22
N ASN A 177 13.17 4.70 2.09
CA ASN A 177 12.30 4.63 3.24
C ASN A 177 11.96 3.17 3.58
N THR A 178 11.74 2.89 4.87
CA THR A 178 11.81 1.54 5.41
C THR A 178 10.51 1.11 6.09
N TYR A 179 10.36 -0.22 6.22
CA TYR A 179 9.32 -0.96 6.95
C TYR A 179 7.96 -1.14 6.23
N ILE A 180 7.75 -2.35 5.72
CA ILE A 180 6.42 -2.98 5.66
C ILE A 180 6.44 -4.03 6.77
N SER A 181 5.81 -3.73 7.90
CA SER A 181 5.62 -4.71 8.97
C SER A 181 4.40 -5.58 8.63
N LYS A 182 4.52 -6.91 8.73
CA LYS A 182 3.38 -7.84 8.56
C LYS A 182 2.36 -7.78 9.71
N HIS A 183 2.36 -6.75 10.57
CA HIS A 183 1.48 -6.65 11.74
C HIS A 183 0.51 -5.46 11.72
N GLU A 184 0.55 -4.57 10.73
CA GLU A 184 -0.37 -3.40 10.66
C GLU A 184 -1.66 -3.65 9.85
N ILE A 185 -1.90 -4.87 9.36
CA ILE A 185 -3.02 -5.17 8.43
C ILE A 185 -4.21 -5.87 9.11
N TRP A 186 -4.05 -6.44 10.32
CA TRP A 186 -5.15 -7.19 10.98
C TRP A 186 -6.10 -6.36 11.86
N ALA A 187 -6.04 -5.03 11.78
CA ALA A 187 -6.91 -4.12 12.52
C ALA A 187 -7.98 -3.45 11.63
N ASN A 188 -8.67 -4.21 10.77
CA ASN A 188 -10.09 -4.06 10.43
C ASN A 188 -10.52 -5.00 9.28
N THR A 189 -10.98 -6.20 9.61
CA THR A 189 -11.69 -7.06 8.66
C THR A 189 -13.08 -7.40 9.19
N GLN A 190 -14.06 -6.52 8.96
CA GLN A 190 -15.46 -6.91 9.05
C GLN A 190 -15.91 -7.49 7.69
N VAL A 191 -15.73 -8.80 7.54
CA VAL A 191 -16.32 -9.55 6.43
C VAL A 191 -17.84 -9.65 6.66
N LEU A 192 -18.63 -9.02 5.79
CA LEU A 192 -20.06 -9.32 5.70
C LEU A 192 -20.25 -10.62 4.89
N PRO A 193 -20.94 -11.64 5.42
CA PRO A 193 -21.20 -12.87 4.67
C PRO A 193 -22.32 -12.64 3.64
N VAL A 194 -22.01 -12.81 2.36
CA VAL A 194 -23.01 -12.86 1.28
C VAL A 194 -23.77 -14.19 1.38
N GLN A 195 -24.91 -14.18 2.07
CA GLN A 195 -25.86 -15.30 2.03
C GLN A 195 -26.67 -15.23 0.73
N GLN A 196 -26.29 -16.04 -0.26
CA GLN A 196 -27.16 -16.32 -1.41
C GLN A 196 -28.39 -17.11 -0.95
N LYS A 197 -29.57 -16.49 -1.01
CA LYS A 197 -30.84 -17.23 -1.01
C LYS A 197 -31.15 -17.68 -2.44
N PHE A 198 -31.02 -18.97 -2.71
CA PHE A 198 -31.79 -19.62 -3.76
C PHE A 198 -33.18 -19.92 -3.20
N GLU A 199 -34.22 -19.27 -3.71
CA GLU A 199 -35.61 -19.70 -3.50
C GLU A 199 -36.05 -20.50 -4.74
N THR A 200 -36.30 -21.79 -4.51
CA THR A 200 -36.71 -22.77 -5.51
C THR A 200 -38.22 -23.00 -5.38
N GLU A 201 -39.02 -22.45 -6.29
CA GLU A 201 -40.44 -22.83 -6.39
C GLU A 201 -40.68 -23.79 -7.55
N LEU A 202 -40.76 -25.08 -7.19
CA LEU A 202 -41.33 -26.14 -8.01
C LEU A 202 -42.84 -26.23 -7.74
N GLN A 203 -43.67 -25.94 -8.75
CA GLN A 203 -45.01 -26.54 -8.84
C GLN A 203 -45.26 -27.07 -10.24
N THR A 204 -45.85 -28.27 -10.31
CA THR A 204 -46.09 -29.05 -11.53
C THR A 204 -47.55 -29.50 -11.61
N VAL A 205 -47.93 -29.99 -12.79
CA VAL A 205 -49.12 -30.83 -13.11
C VAL A 205 -50.37 -30.13 -13.68
N THR A 206 -50.36 -30.13 -15.02
CA THR A 206 -51.39 -30.23 -16.10
C THR A 206 -52.59 -31.20 -15.87
N PRO A 207 -53.50 -31.46 -16.86
CA PRO A 207 -54.14 -30.66 -17.92
C PRO A 207 -55.70 -30.81 -17.84
N PRO A 208 -56.50 -31.33 -18.83
CA PRO A 208 -56.72 -30.99 -20.25
C PRO A 208 -58.19 -30.68 -20.66
N ALA A 209 -58.41 -30.02 -21.82
CA ALA A 209 -59.47 -30.38 -22.79
C ALA A 209 -59.24 -29.73 -24.18
N GLN A 210 -59.53 -30.48 -25.24
CA GLN A 210 -59.19 -30.23 -26.66
C GLN A 210 -60.16 -29.27 -27.39
N LEU A 211 -59.71 -28.65 -28.50
CA LEU A 211 -60.15 -28.95 -29.88
C LEU A 211 -59.49 -28.03 -30.95
N ASP A 212 -58.91 -28.64 -31.99
CA ASP A 212 -58.34 -28.06 -33.22
C ASP A 212 -59.43 -27.73 -34.28
N PRO A 213 -59.12 -27.27 -35.52
CA PRO A 213 -58.09 -26.31 -36.00
C PRO A 213 -58.65 -25.24 -36.99
N VAL A 214 -57.93 -24.13 -37.21
CA VAL A 214 -57.99 -23.38 -38.50
C VAL A 214 -56.59 -22.84 -38.86
N ASN A 215 -56.17 -23.05 -40.12
CA ASN A 215 -54.89 -22.57 -40.67
C ASN A 215 -54.78 -21.04 -40.74
N SER A 216 -53.60 -20.51 -40.45
CA SER A 216 -53.02 -19.30 -41.07
C SER A 216 -51.49 -19.36 -41.01
N GLU A 217 -50.83 -18.70 -41.95
CA GLU A 217 -49.41 -18.90 -42.30
C GLU A 217 -48.42 -18.32 -41.24
N PRO A 218 -47.15 -18.79 -41.21
CA PRO A 218 -46.22 -18.46 -40.13
C PRO A 218 -45.62 -17.06 -40.25
N GLU A 219 -46.01 -16.15 -39.34
CA GLU A 219 -45.17 -15.00 -38.99
C GLU A 219 -43.90 -15.49 -38.28
N LYS A 220 -42.75 -14.98 -38.71
CA LYS A 220 -41.47 -15.27 -38.08
C LYS A 220 -41.45 -14.69 -36.65
N PRO A 221 -41.04 -15.44 -35.61
CA PRO A 221 -40.77 -14.83 -34.32
C PRO A 221 -39.65 -13.81 -34.50
N GLN A 222 -39.90 -12.59 -34.05
CA GLN A 222 -38.85 -11.59 -33.88
C GLN A 222 -37.92 -12.09 -32.78
N ILE A 223 -36.67 -12.37 -33.16
CA ILE A 223 -35.59 -12.50 -32.19
C ILE A 223 -35.43 -11.12 -31.58
N GLU A 224 -35.68 -11.00 -30.27
CA GLU A 224 -35.23 -9.83 -29.52
C GLU A 224 -33.70 -9.81 -29.63
N ASN A 225 -33.17 -8.85 -30.39
CA ASN A 225 -31.75 -8.68 -30.52
C ASN A 225 -31.20 -8.25 -29.15
N GLU A 226 -30.47 -9.13 -28.48
CA GLU A 226 -29.39 -8.67 -27.60
C GLU A 226 -28.53 -7.71 -28.42
N GLU A 227 -28.31 -6.50 -27.92
CA GLU A 227 -27.46 -5.51 -28.57
C GLU A 227 -26.00 -5.99 -28.54
N ILE A 228 -25.63 -6.79 -29.53
CA ILE A 228 -24.24 -7.04 -29.89
C ILE A 228 -23.67 -5.68 -30.31
N VAL A 229 -22.98 -5.02 -29.37
CA VAL A 229 -22.30 -3.74 -29.60
C VAL A 229 -21.37 -3.91 -30.80
N ALA A 230 -21.57 -3.08 -31.83
CA ALA A 230 -20.85 -3.19 -33.09
C ALA A 230 -19.35 -3.00 -32.89
N THR A 231 -18.56 -4.01 -33.25
CA THR A 231 -17.09 -4.09 -33.09
C THR A 231 -16.30 -3.25 -34.11
N SER A 232 -16.74 -2.02 -34.38
CA SER A 232 -16.19 -1.16 -35.46
C SER A 232 -15.28 -0.01 -35.01
N ASP A 233 -15.23 0.34 -33.73
CA ASP A 233 -14.48 1.50 -33.22
C ASP A 233 -13.18 1.15 -32.45
N ILE A 234 -12.82 -0.14 -32.34
CA ILE A 234 -11.61 -0.58 -31.62
C ILE A 234 -10.39 -0.48 -32.55
N PRO A 235 -9.32 0.25 -32.18
CA PRO A 235 -8.14 0.39 -33.02
C PRO A 235 -7.33 -0.91 -33.07
N ALA A 236 -6.84 -1.29 -34.25
CA ALA A 236 -5.99 -2.48 -34.42
C ALA A 236 -4.59 -2.35 -33.76
N ALA A 237 -4.14 -1.12 -33.53
CA ALA A 237 -2.89 -0.83 -32.84
C ALA A 237 -3.04 0.41 -31.93
N LEU A 238 -2.31 0.41 -30.82
CA LEU A 238 -2.35 1.44 -29.79
C LEU A 238 -0.92 1.90 -29.47
N GLU A 239 -0.70 3.22 -29.46
CA GLU A 239 0.61 3.80 -29.11
C GLU A 239 0.70 4.06 -27.60
N PHE A 240 1.71 3.49 -26.95
CA PHE A 240 2.01 3.69 -25.53
C PHE A 240 3.51 3.88 -25.34
N GLN A 241 3.94 4.95 -24.67
CA GLN A 241 5.35 5.23 -24.39
C GLN A 241 6.27 5.18 -25.63
N ASN A 242 5.79 5.75 -26.75
CA ASN A 242 6.45 5.72 -28.07
C ASN A 242 6.65 4.32 -28.69
N LEU A 243 5.86 3.34 -28.26
CA LEU A 243 5.83 1.97 -28.81
C LEU A 243 4.43 1.65 -29.33
N SER A 244 4.36 0.94 -30.46
CA SER A 244 3.09 0.52 -31.08
C SER A 244 2.75 -0.92 -30.69
N PHE A 245 1.70 -1.10 -29.92
CA PHE A 245 1.17 -2.39 -29.51
C PHE A 245 0.04 -2.82 -30.44
N GLN A 246 0.03 -4.08 -30.89
CA GLN A 246 -1.12 -4.67 -31.57
C GLN A 246 -2.19 -4.99 -30.53
N VAL A 247 -3.44 -4.66 -30.87
CA VAL A 247 -4.61 -4.91 -30.02
C VAL A 247 -5.27 -6.20 -30.50
N SER A 248 -5.38 -7.19 -29.61
CA SER A 248 -6.07 -8.45 -29.87
C SER A 248 -7.12 -8.74 -28.81
N GLU A 249 -8.19 -9.44 -29.19
CA GLU A 249 -9.14 -9.95 -28.22
C GLU A 249 -8.52 -11.10 -27.42
N PHE A 250 -8.80 -11.14 -26.11
CA PHE A 250 -8.47 -12.30 -25.30
C PHE A 250 -9.25 -13.55 -25.76
N SER A 251 -8.65 -14.72 -25.57
CA SER A 251 -9.20 -16.02 -26.00
C SER A 251 -10.41 -16.52 -25.19
N PHE A 252 -10.80 -15.82 -24.11
CA PHE A 252 -11.91 -16.19 -23.22
C PHE A 252 -13.10 -15.23 -23.35
N ALA A 253 -14.32 -15.77 -23.27
CA ALA A 253 -15.54 -15.04 -23.63
C ALA A 253 -15.87 -13.90 -22.65
N GLU A 254 -15.55 -14.06 -21.36
CA GLU A 254 -15.82 -13.04 -20.35
C GLU A 254 -15.05 -11.74 -20.61
N ALA A 255 -13.87 -11.78 -21.26
CA ALA A 255 -13.08 -10.59 -21.58
C ALA A 255 -13.84 -9.59 -22.46
N ARG A 256 -14.54 -10.10 -23.48
CA ARG A 256 -15.32 -9.28 -24.43
C ARG A 256 -16.45 -8.54 -23.72
N HIS A 257 -17.12 -9.18 -22.76
CA HIS A 257 -18.17 -8.57 -21.94
C HIS A 257 -17.64 -7.45 -21.02
N HIS A 258 -16.34 -7.41 -20.79
CA HIS A 258 -15.65 -6.41 -19.97
C HIS A 258 -14.79 -5.45 -20.79
N ASN A 259 -14.95 -5.38 -22.12
CA ASN A 259 -14.16 -4.52 -23.03
C ASN A 259 -12.64 -4.64 -22.81
N LEU A 260 -12.15 -5.84 -22.49
CA LEU A 260 -10.74 -6.09 -22.15
C LEU A 260 -10.01 -6.69 -23.36
N PHE A 261 -8.90 -6.06 -23.75
CA PHE A 261 -8.07 -6.44 -24.91
C PHE A 261 -6.63 -6.69 -24.49
N GLU A 262 -5.98 -7.66 -25.16
CA GLU A 262 -4.56 -7.96 -24.98
C GLU A 262 -3.71 -7.02 -25.84
N LEU A 263 -2.58 -6.56 -25.29
CA LEU A 263 -1.62 -5.71 -25.99
C LEU A 263 -0.32 -6.50 -26.21
N SER A 264 0.09 -6.64 -27.47
CA SER A 264 1.33 -7.35 -27.85
C SER A 264 2.28 -6.46 -28.65
N LEU A 265 3.59 -6.55 -28.38
CA LEU A 265 4.61 -5.73 -29.05
C LEU A 265 5.26 -6.51 -30.20
N ALA A 266 5.17 -5.97 -31.43
CA ALA A 266 5.69 -6.63 -32.63
C ALA A 266 7.15 -6.22 -32.94
N PRO A 267 8.01 -7.12 -33.45
CA PRO A 267 7.84 -8.58 -33.53
C PRO A 267 8.34 -9.26 -32.24
N GLU A 268 7.42 -9.84 -31.45
CA GLU A 268 7.67 -10.68 -30.25
C GLU A 268 8.94 -10.36 -29.44
N SER A 269 9.10 -9.09 -29.07
CA SER A 269 10.32 -8.60 -28.41
C SER A 269 10.36 -8.96 -26.93
N SER A 270 10.83 -10.18 -26.63
CA SER A 270 11.51 -10.65 -25.40
C SER A 270 10.95 -10.36 -23.99
N MET A 271 9.82 -9.67 -23.85
CA MET A 271 9.20 -9.27 -22.58
C MET A 271 8.44 -10.41 -21.91
N GLN A 272 9.12 -11.51 -21.61
CA GLN A 272 8.53 -12.67 -20.91
C GLN A 272 8.10 -12.35 -19.46
N HIS A 273 8.60 -11.25 -18.89
CA HIS A 273 8.33 -10.84 -17.51
C HIS A 273 7.06 -10.01 -17.33
N ILE A 274 6.38 -9.62 -18.41
CA ILE A 274 5.18 -8.77 -18.36
C ILE A 274 4.19 -9.12 -19.48
N LYS A 275 2.90 -9.22 -19.13
CA LYS A 275 1.79 -9.17 -20.10
C LYS A 275 1.00 -7.88 -19.91
N MET A 276 0.39 -7.42 -20.98
CA MET A 276 -0.29 -6.12 -21.03
C MET A 276 -1.73 -6.27 -21.50
N ALA A 277 -2.63 -5.58 -20.82
CA ALA A 277 -4.05 -5.52 -21.15
C ALA A 277 -4.53 -4.06 -21.16
N TRP A 278 -5.51 -3.79 -22.00
CA TRP A 278 -6.19 -2.51 -22.12
C TRP A 278 -7.69 -2.69 -21.93
N HIS A 279 -8.24 -1.93 -21.01
CA HIS A 279 -9.67 -1.79 -20.83
C HIS A 279 -10.16 -0.61 -21.69
N TYR A 280 -10.98 -0.91 -22.70
CA TYR A 280 -11.54 0.12 -23.56
C TYR A 280 -12.77 0.76 -22.90
N GLN A 281 -12.70 2.08 -22.71
CA GLN A 281 -13.84 2.90 -22.32
C GLN A 281 -14.00 4.02 -23.34
N LYS A 282 -15.21 4.16 -23.86
CA LYS A 282 -15.55 5.24 -24.79
C LYS A 282 -15.40 6.59 -24.08
N ASP A 283 -14.87 7.58 -24.80
CA ASP A 283 -14.69 8.97 -24.36
C ASP A 283 -13.71 9.17 -23.16
N ILE A 284 -12.88 8.17 -22.82
CA ILE A 284 -11.85 8.29 -21.79
C ILE A 284 -10.45 8.39 -22.42
N ASP A 285 -9.72 9.45 -22.05
CA ASP A 285 -8.27 9.52 -22.29
C ASP A 285 -7.55 8.56 -21.34
N TRP A 286 -7.33 7.34 -21.82
CA TRP A 286 -6.63 6.29 -21.09
C TRP A 286 -5.16 6.64 -20.76
N THR A 287 -4.54 7.61 -21.45
CA THR A 287 -3.17 8.06 -21.17
C THR A 287 -3.06 8.97 -19.94
N SER A 288 -4.20 9.53 -19.51
CA SER A 288 -4.34 10.28 -18.25
C SER A 288 -4.66 9.39 -17.04
N GLN A 289 -4.94 8.09 -17.26
CA GLN A 289 -5.36 7.17 -16.21
C GLN A 289 -4.18 6.50 -15.50
N PRO A 290 -4.35 6.05 -14.24
CA PRO A 290 -3.34 5.26 -13.57
C PRO A 290 -3.06 3.93 -14.29
N VAL A 291 -1.83 3.45 -14.17
CA VAL A 291 -1.49 2.07 -14.48
C VAL A 291 -1.79 1.22 -13.25
N TYR A 292 -2.34 0.03 -13.48
CA TYR A 292 -2.41 -1.02 -12.47
C TYR A 292 -1.42 -2.12 -12.81
N LEU A 293 -0.61 -2.52 -11.83
CA LEU A 293 0.39 -3.57 -11.94
C LEU A 293 0.08 -4.67 -10.94
N ALA A 294 0.08 -5.91 -11.40
CA ALA A 294 -0.23 -7.07 -10.59
C ALA A 294 0.82 -8.17 -10.72
N GLU A 295 1.02 -8.94 -9.65
CA GLU A 295 1.89 -10.12 -9.65
C GLU A 295 1.04 -11.36 -9.93
N GLN A 296 1.34 -12.10 -11.01
CA GLN A 296 0.69 -13.37 -11.32
C GLN A 296 1.62 -14.56 -11.03
N VAL A 297 1.10 -15.54 -10.29
CA VAL A 297 1.76 -16.83 -10.05
C VAL A 297 1.04 -17.96 -10.79
N ASP A 298 1.77 -19.03 -11.12
CA ASP A 298 1.20 -20.23 -11.74
C ASP A 298 0.47 -21.15 -10.73
N ARG A 299 -0.16 -22.23 -11.22
CA ARG A 299 -0.80 -23.27 -10.39
C ARG A 299 0.07 -23.82 -9.24
N SER A 300 1.39 -23.81 -9.40
CA SER A 300 2.34 -24.34 -8.41
C SER A 300 2.76 -23.29 -7.37
N GLY A 301 2.52 -22.00 -7.64
CA GLY A 301 2.92 -20.87 -6.80
C GLY A 301 4.21 -20.17 -7.24
N ARG A 302 4.78 -20.54 -8.39
CA ARG A 302 5.94 -19.83 -8.97
C ARG A 302 5.52 -18.51 -9.57
N PHE A 303 6.42 -17.52 -9.53
CA PHE A 303 6.22 -16.30 -10.31
C PHE A 303 6.09 -16.63 -11.80
N SER A 304 5.08 -16.08 -12.46
CA SER A 304 4.89 -16.21 -13.90
C SER A 304 5.32 -14.93 -14.62
N HIS A 305 4.64 -13.82 -14.33
CA HIS A 305 4.87 -12.52 -14.96
C HIS A 305 4.15 -11.41 -14.16
N TYR A 306 4.48 -10.16 -14.46
CA TYR A 306 3.65 -9.02 -14.10
C TYR A 306 2.49 -8.86 -15.09
N CYS A 307 1.31 -8.51 -14.59
CA CYS A 307 0.14 -8.14 -15.38
C CYS A 307 -0.04 -6.63 -15.30
N MET A 308 0.00 -5.94 -16.44
CA MET A 308 -0.20 -4.49 -16.53
C MET A 308 -1.52 -4.16 -17.21
N LEU A 309 -2.38 -3.40 -16.52
CA LEU A 309 -3.70 -2.99 -17.00
C LEU A 309 -3.74 -1.46 -17.19
N LEU A 310 -4.16 -1.05 -18.38
CA LEU A 310 -4.31 0.35 -18.82
C LEU A 310 -5.79 0.69 -19.06
N GLY A 311 -6.15 1.97 -18.95
CA GLY A 311 -7.50 2.44 -19.31
C GLY A 311 -8.58 2.15 -18.27
N VAL A 312 -8.24 2.06 -16.99
CA VAL A 312 -9.20 1.92 -15.89
C VAL A 312 -9.13 3.15 -14.99
N THR A 313 -10.28 3.76 -14.71
CA THR A 313 -10.39 4.92 -13.80
C THR A 313 -10.37 4.48 -12.34
N GLU A 314 -11.23 3.52 -11.97
CA GLU A 314 -11.49 3.14 -10.59
C GLU A 314 -10.72 1.89 -10.15
N TRP A 315 -10.10 1.95 -8.97
CA TRP A 315 -9.26 0.86 -8.46
C TRP A 315 -10.07 -0.41 -8.14
N GLN A 316 -11.36 -0.27 -7.79
CA GLN A 316 -12.27 -1.39 -7.56
C GLN A 316 -12.49 -2.19 -8.86
N GLN A 317 -12.73 -1.49 -9.98
CA GLN A 317 -12.86 -2.11 -11.29
C GLN A 317 -11.54 -2.76 -11.72
N ALA A 318 -10.40 -2.12 -11.45
CA ALA A 318 -9.09 -2.70 -11.74
C ALA A 318 -8.85 -4.02 -10.99
N ILE A 319 -9.24 -4.12 -9.70
CA ILE A 319 -9.18 -5.39 -8.96
C ILE A 319 -10.01 -6.47 -9.66
N GLN A 320 -11.27 -6.16 -10.02
CA GLN A 320 -12.17 -7.12 -10.65
C GLN A 320 -11.62 -7.64 -11.98
N LEU A 321 -11.18 -6.72 -12.86
CA LEU A 321 -10.60 -7.05 -14.17
C LEU A 321 -9.29 -7.85 -14.03
N MET A 322 -8.41 -7.48 -13.10
CA MET A 322 -7.17 -8.22 -12.86
C MET A 322 -7.41 -9.59 -12.25
N GLN A 323 -8.39 -9.75 -11.37
CA GLN A 323 -8.77 -11.06 -10.83
C GLN A 323 -9.37 -11.98 -11.92
N LEU A 324 -10.22 -11.44 -12.80
CA LEU A 324 -10.76 -12.15 -13.96
C LEU A 324 -9.65 -12.57 -14.93
N TRP A 325 -8.72 -11.66 -15.24
CA TRP A 325 -7.57 -11.93 -16.10
C TRP A 325 -6.62 -12.97 -15.47
N GLY A 326 -6.29 -12.86 -14.19
CA GLY A 326 -5.35 -13.76 -13.53
C GLY A 326 -5.86 -15.19 -13.33
N GLN A 327 -7.16 -15.44 -13.46
CA GLN A 327 -7.72 -16.80 -13.50
C GLN A 327 -7.39 -17.53 -14.83
N GLN A 328 -7.04 -16.78 -15.88
CA GLN A 328 -6.62 -17.35 -17.16
C GLN A 328 -5.29 -18.08 -17.06
N GLU A 329 -5.09 -19.03 -17.98
CA GLU A 329 -3.92 -19.93 -18.02
C GLU A 329 -3.71 -20.75 -16.72
N ASN A 330 -4.69 -20.70 -15.80
CA ASN A 330 -4.62 -21.23 -14.44
C ASN A 330 -3.57 -20.55 -13.55
N GLY A 331 -3.34 -19.26 -13.77
CA GLY A 331 -2.64 -18.44 -12.80
C GLY A 331 -3.52 -18.08 -11.59
N ARG A 332 -3.00 -17.17 -10.79
CA ARG A 332 -3.77 -16.33 -9.85
C ARG A 332 -3.00 -15.04 -9.59
N ILE A 333 -3.72 -13.93 -9.39
CA ILE A 333 -3.11 -12.69 -8.88
C ILE A 333 -2.86 -12.83 -7.37
N VAL A 334 -1.68 -12.38 -6.91
CA VAL A 334 -1.32 -12.38 -5.48
C VAL A 334 -1.27 -10.99 -4.86
N ALA A 335 -0.93 -9.96 -5.65
CA ALA A 335 -0.94 -8.55 -5.26
C ALA A 335 -1.24 -7.63 -6.45
N ILE A 336 -1.83 -6.48 -6.16
CA ILE A 336 -2.17 -5.40 -7.11
C ILE A 336 -1.71 -4.06 -6.51
N LYS A 337 -0.99 -3.30 -7.32
CA LYS A 337 -0.53 -1.93 -7.05
C LYS A 337 -0.92 -0.99 -8.18
N THR A 338 -0.82 0.31 -7.94
CA THR A 338 -1.04 1.36 -8.94
C THR A 338 0.03 2.43 -8.89
N MET A 339 0.26 3.08 -10.03
CA MET A 339 1.13 4.23 -10.19
C MET A 339 0.73 5.04 -11.43
N SER A 340 1.28 6.24 -11.60
CA SER A 340 1.04 7.02 -12.82
C SER A 340 1.82 6.46 -14.03
N ILE A 341 1.30 6.73 -15.23
CA ILE A 341 1.98 6.42 -16.50
C ILE A 341 3.34 7.13 -16.60
N THR A 342 3.48 8.32 -16.03
CA THR A 342 4.71 9.13 -16.05
C THR A 342 5.80 8.56 -15.14
N GLU A 343 5.45 8.11 -13.93
CA GLU A 343 6.39 7.40 -13.03
C GLU A 343 6.83 6.05 -13.63
N LEU A 344 5.93 5.34 -14.31
CA LEU A 344 6.26 4.06 -14.94
C LEU A 344 7.24 4.27 -16.11
N GLY A 345 6.98 5.28 -16.95
CA GLY A 345 7.78 5.56 -18.14
C GLY A 345 7.97 4.31 -19.00
N THR A 346 9.21 4.04 -19.39
CA THR A 346 9.63 2.82 -20.09
C THR A 346 10.23 1.74 -19.18
N ASN A 347 10.13 1.89 -17.84
CA ASN A 347 10.73 0.94 -16.88
C ASN A 347 10.16 -0.48 -17.02
N PHE A 348 8.92 -0.61 -17.50
CA PHE A 348 8.27 -1.91 -17.74
C PHE A 348 8.98 -2.80 -18.77
N LEU A 349 9.83 -2.22 -19.64
CA LEU A 349 10.55 -2.96 -20.69
C LEU A 349 11.62 -3.93 -20.16
N GLN A 350 12.05 -3.80 -18.90
CA GLN A 350 13.10 -4.64 -18.29
C GLN A 350 12.66 -5.08 -16.89
N LEU A 351 12.78 -6.39 -16.60
CA LEU A 351 12.37 -6.97 -15.31
C LEU A 351 12.96 -6.24 -14.10
N ASP A 352 14.27 -6.00 -14.08
CA ASP A 352 14.93 -5.35 -12.94
C ASP A 352 14.42 -3.92 -12.73
N SER A 353 14.21 -3.14 -13.81
CA SER A 353 13.66 -1.77 -13.73
C SER A 353 12.19 -1.76 -13.31
N LEU A 354 11.35 -2.63 -13.89
CA LEU A 354 9.96 -2.80 -13.52
C LEU A 354 9.82 -3.17 -12.05
N TYR A 355 10.63 -4.12 -11.56
CA TYR A 355 10.64 -4.53 -10.16
C TYR A 355 10.97 -3.36 -9.22
N GLN A 356 11.98 -2.54 -9.52
CA GLN A 356 12.33 -1.39 -8.68
C GLN A 356 11.17 -0.40 -8.63
N THR A 357 10.65 0.02 -9.79
CA THR A 357 9.52 0.95 -9.88
C THR A 357 8.27 0.41 -9.17
N TYR A 358 7.93 -0.86 -9.39
CA TYR A 358 6.81 -1.55 -8.73
C TYR A 358 7.01 -1.68 -7.21
N SER A 359 8.25 -1.84 -6.73
CA SER A 359 8.54 -2.04 -5.30
C SER A 359 8.62 -0.74 -4.52
N GLU A 360 9.24 0.29 -5.10
CA GLU A 360 9.55 1.56 -4.43
C GLU A 360 8.51 2.65 -4.66
N GLN A 361 7.85 2.68 -5.83
CA GLN A 361 6.98 3.80 -6.24
C GLN A 361 5.50 3.42 -6.32
N ALA A 362 5.17 2.19 -6.70
CA ALA A 362 3.77 1.80 -6.87
C ALA A 362 3.02 1.63 -5.52
N ARG A 363 1.87 2.30 -5.41
CA ARG A 363 0.97 2.29 -4.24
C ARG A 363 0.19 0.99 -4.17
N PHE A 364 0.13 0.39 -2.99
CA PHE A 364 -0.64 -0.82 -2.75
C PHE A 364 -2.15 -0.60 -2.87
N ILE A 365 -2.86 -1.58 -3.47
CA ILE A 365 -4.34 -1.58 -3.53
C ILE A 365 -4.91 -2.86 -2.93
N TRP A 366 -4.40 -4.03 -3.33
CA TRP A 366 -4.98 -5.32 -2.95
C TRP A 366 -3.94 -6.43 -2.85
N GLN A 367 -4.15 -7.37 -1.95
CA GLN A 367 -3.37 -8.60 -1.81
C GLN A 367 -4.24 -9.77 -1.35
N ARG A 368 -3.70 -10.98 -1.52
CA ARG A 368 -4.14 -12.15 -0.77
C ARG A 368 -3.55 -12.16 0.64
N GLU A 369 -4.22 -12.85 1.57
CA GLU A 369 -3.82 -12.95 2.99
C GLU A 369 -2.45 -13.63 3.18
N ASP A 370 -2.10 -14.57 2.29
CA ASP A 370 -0.86 -15.35 2.26
C ASP A 370 0.28 -14.65 1.48
N TYR A 371 0.13 -13.36 1.14
CA TYR A 371 1.07 -12.65 0.29
C TYR A 371 2.48 -12.49 0.90
N CYS A 372 3.48 -12.76 0.06
CA CYS A 372 4.89 -12.45 0.27
C CYS A 372 5.40 -11.75 -1.00
N PRO A 373 6.00 -10.54 -0.92
CA PRO A 373 6.54 -9.85 -2.08
C PRO A 373 7.56 -10.68 -2.84
N PHE A 374 7.50 -10.61 -4.17
CA PHE A 374 8.45 -11.30 -5.03
C PHE A 374 9.70 -10.46 -5.29
N ILE A 375 10.88 -11.09 -5.34
CA ILE A 375 12.16 -10.45 -5.60
C ILE A 375 12.94 -11.14 -6.73
N PRO A 376 13.58 -10.41 -7.67
CA PRO A 376 14.40 -11.01 -8.71
C PRO A 376 15.66 -11.71 -8.15
N LEU A 377 16.01 -12.85 -8.74
CA LEU A 377 17.20 -13.64 -8.37
C LEU A 377 18.50 -12.82 -8.39
N ARG A 378 18.58 -11.83 -9.27
CA ARG A 378 19.74 -10.93 -9.42
C ARG A 378 19.95 -9.98 -8.23
N GLN A 379 18.92 -9.76 -7.41
CA GLN A 379 18.99 -8.89 -6.23
C GLN A 379 19.51 -9.62 -4.98
N ILE A 380 19.62 -10.96 -5.01
CA ILE A 380 19.97 -11.78 -3.85
C ILE A 380 21.32 -12.48 -3.98
N THR A 381 22.05 -12.54 -2.87
CA THR A 381 23.22 -13.42 -2.73
C THR A 381 22.73 -14.81 -2.35
N THR A 382 22.72 -15.73 -3.32
CA THR A 382 22.17 -17.09 -3.19
C THR A 382 22.99 -18.02 -2.30
N GLN A 383 24.24 -17.70 -2.00
CA GLN A 383 25.06 -18.44 -1.04
C GLN A 383 24.46 -18.32 0.37
N LYS A 384 23.98 -19.44 0.93
CA LYS A 384 23.39 -19.51 2.27
C LYS A 384 24.39 -19.02 3.32
N PHE A 385 23.96 -18.06 4.15
CA PHE A 385 24.83 -17.31 5.06
C PHE A 385 25.08 -18.02 6.40
N ILE A 386 24.15 -18.88 6.85
CA ILE A 386 24.25 -19.66 8.09
C ILE A 386 23.83 -21.09 7.74
N VAL A 387 24.66 -22.09 8.04
CA VAL A 387 24.39 -23.50 7.70
C VAL A 387 23.54 -24.17 8.80
N PHE A 388 22.44 -24.80 8.40
CA PHE A 388 21.51 -25.59 9.20
C PHE A 388 20.56 -26.33 8.25
N ASP A 389 19.89 -27.38 8.73
CA ASP A 389 18.97 -28.19 7.92
C ASP A 389 17.59 -27.51 7.75
N GLU A 390 17.17 -27.37 6.49
CA GLU A 390 15.87 -26.78 6.11
C GLU A 390 14.81 -27.86 5.90
N GLN A 391 13.54 -27.52 6.14
CA GLN A 391 12.42 -28.34 5.67
C GLN A 391 12.39 -28.43 4.14
N GLU A 392 11.76 -29.48 3.62
CA GLU A 392 11.54 -29.64 2.18
C GLU A 392 10.77 -28.44 1.62
N ALA A 393 11.32 -27.82 0.58
CA ALA A 393 10.74 -26.64 -0.04
C ALA A 393 9.72 -27.01 -1.12
N ASN A 394 8.68 -26.19 -1.27
CA ASN A 394 7.82 -26.14 -2.45
C ASN A 394 7.77 -24.70 -2.97
N PHE A 395 7.19 -24.46 -4.15
CA PHE A 395 7.27 -23.15 -4.80
C PHE A 395 6.59 -21.99 -4.03
N ASN A 396 5.64 -22.28 -3.14
CA ASN A 396 4.98 -21.27 -2.29
C ASN A 396 5.83 -20.84 -1.08
N ILE A 397 6.85 -21.62 -0.70
CA ILE A 397 7.69 -21.32 0.48
C ILE A 397 8.63 -20.14 0.14
N PRO A 398 8.61 -19.05 0.93
CA PRO A 398 9.42 -17.87 0.67
C PRO A 398 10.89 -18.06 1.05
N LEU A 399 11.77 -17.28 0.43
CA LEU A 399 13.16 -17.11 0.88
C LEU A 399 13.20 -16.18 2.10
N LEU A 400 13.96 -16.55 3.13
CA LEU A 400 14.29 -15.63 4.24
C LEU A 400 15.60 -14.92 3.93
N LEU A 401 15.54 -13.59 3.84
CA LEU A 401 16.65 -12.74 3.43
C LEU A 401 17.08 -11.80 4.56
N LEU A 402 18.39 -11.64 4.77
CA LEU A 402 18.96 -10.58 5.59
C LEU A 402 19.42 -9.43 4.70
N GLN A 403 18.85 -8.24 4.88
CA GLN A 403 19.32 -7.00 4.29
C GLN A 403 20.47 -6.43 5.13
N GLU A 404 21.68 -6.49 4.60
CA GLU A 404 22.88 -5.85 5.16
C GLU A 404 23.35 -4.73 4.22
N ARG A 405 23.09 -3.47 4.61
CA ARG A 405 23.26 -2.30 3.74
C ARG A 405 22.42 -2.47 2.46
N GLN A 406 23.08 -2.55 1.30
CA GLN A 406 22.45 -2.75 -0.02
C GLN A 406 22.59 -4.21 -0.53
N LYS A 407 22.89 -5.18 0.35
CA LYS A 407 23.01 -6.60 -0.04
C LYS A 407 21.98 -7.43 0.70
N LEU A 408 21.22 -8.22 -0.05
CA LEU A 408 20.34 -9.25 0.48
C LEU A 408 21.07 -10.60 0.46
N ARG A 409 21.12 -11.30 1.60
CA ARG A 409 21.71 -12.64 1.72
C ARG A 409 20.67 -13.66 2.17
N VAL A 410 20.71 -14.86 1.60
CA VAL A 410 19.85 -15.96 2.00
C VAL A 410 20.24 -16.48 3.39
N ILE A 411 19.27 -16.48 4.32
CA ILE A 411 19.33 -17.18 5.60
C ILE A 411 18.71 -18.58 5.44
N HIS A 412 17.51 -18.64 4.86
CA HIS A 412 16.73 -19.86 4.64
C HIS A 412 16.15 -19.82 3.21
N GLY A 413 16.07 -20.98 2.57
CA GLY A 413 15.52 -21.16 1.22
C GLY A 413 16.55 -21.70 0.23
N GLU A 414 17.63 -22.32 0.69
CA GLU A 414 18.58 -22.99 -0.21
C GLU A 414 17.90 -24.17 -0.92
N GLN A 415 17.02 -24.92 -0.25
CA GLN A 415 16.22 -25.95 -0.91
C GLN A 415 15.20 -25.35 -1.90
N ARG A 416 14.64 -24.18 -1.57
CA ARG A 416 13.70 -23.44 -2.44
C ARG A 416 14.35 -22.95 -3.74
N LEU A 417 15.63 -22.55 -3.69
CA LEU A 417 16.44 -22.16 -4.84
C LEU A 417 16.85 -23.35 -5.72
N LYS A 418 16.92 -24.56 -5.17
CA LYS A 418 17.24 -25.78 -5.94
C LYS A 418 16.06 -26.35 -6.74
N LEU A 419 14.82 -25.93 -6.45
CA LEU A 419 13.62 -26.46 -7.11
C LEU A 419 13.53 -26.14 -8.62
N SER A 420 14.11 -25.02 -9.05
CA SER A 420 14.11 -24.61 -10.46
C SER A 420 15.29 -23.70 -10.77
N SER A 421 16.00 -23.99 -11.87
CA SER A 421 17.06 -23.12 -12.40
C SER A 421 16.54 -22.02 -13.33
N THR A 422 15.24 -22.02 -13.66
CA THR A 422 14.63 -21.09 -14.64
C THR A 422 13.79 -20.00 -14.00
N GLU A 423 13.49 -20.10 -12.70
CA GLU A 423 12.65 -19.13 -12.00
C GLU A 423 13.41 -17.82 -11.74
N GLN A 424 12.85 -16.71 -12.23
CA GLN A 424 13.50 -15.39 -12.24
C GLN A 424 13.22 -14.58 -10.98
N MET A 425 12.08 -14.83 -10.31
CA MET A 425 11.64 -14.13 -9.10
C MET A 425 11.12 -15.11 -8.05
N TYR A 426 11.36 -14.80 -6.78
CA TYR A 426 11.04 -15.67 -5.65
C TYR A 426 10.22 -14.91 -4.60
N PRO A 427 9.21 -15.52 -3.95
CA PRO A 427 8.54 -14.91 -2.81
C PRO A 427 9.54 -14.78 -1.66
N CYS A 428 9.50 -13.68 -0.90
CA CYS A 428 10.50 -13.43 0.14
C CYS A 428 9.96 -12.81 1.44
N LEU A 429 10.74 -13.01 2.50
CA LEU A 429 10.64 -12.35 3.80
C LEU A 429 11.97 -11.64 4.05
N ILE A 430 11.94 -10.31 4.21
CA ILE A 430 13.16 -9.50 4.38
C ILE A 430 13.28 -9.05 5.83
N LEU A 431 14.36 -9.47 6.48
CA LEU A 431 14.82 -8.98 7.77
C LEU A 431 15.86 -7.88 7.55
N LYS A 432 15.71 -6.73 8.20
CA LYS A 432 16.70 -5.64 8.12
C LYS A 432 17.72 -5.81 9.24
N ARG A 433 19.02 -5.77 8.90
CA ARG A 433 20.08 -5.85 9.90
C ARG A 433 20.18 -4.53 10.68
N ASP A 434 19.98 -4.61 11.99
CA ASP A 434 20.15 -3.49 12.93
C ASP A 434 20.86 -3.95 14.21
N GLN A 435 20.58 -3.31 15.36
CA GLN A 435 21.15 -3.68 16.66
C GLN A 435 20.49 -4.94 17.26
N GLN A 436 19.19 -5.13 17.02
CA GLN A 436 18.41 -6.27 17.51
C GLN A 436 18.60 -7.47 16.59
N ILE A 437 18.33 -7.28 15.30
CA ILE A 437 18.37 -8.32 14.27
C ILE A 437 19.77 -8.35 13.66
N ASN A 438 20.58 -9.29 14.14
CA ASN A 438 21.93 -9.54 13.66
C ASN A 438 22.23 -11.05 13.61
N TRP A 439 23.36 -11.41 12.99
CA TRP A 439 23.73 -12.81 12.78
C TRP A 439 23.86 -13.63 14.08
N GLN A 440 24.24 -13.00 15.19
CA GLN A 440 24.36 -13.67 16.49
C GLN A 440 22.99 -14.00 17.08
N LEU A 441 22.00 -13.10 16.95
CA LEU A 441 20.62 -13.39 17.34
C LEU A 441 20.08 -14.59 16.55
N ILE A 442 20.24 -14.56 15.23
CA ILE A 442 19.72 -15.62 14.34
C ILE A 442 20.41 -16.96 14.67
N HIS A 443 21.73 -16.97 14.85
CA HIS A 443 22.45 -18.17 15.26
C HIS A 443 22.02 -18.66 16.65
N GLN A 444 21.76 -17.77 17.62
CA GLN A 444 21.29 -18.17 18.94
C GLN A 444 19.91 -18.82 18.85
N ILE A 445 18.97 -18.26 18.07
CA ILE A 445 17.65 -18.85 17.84
C ILE A 445 17.78 -20.24 17.21
N LEU A 446 18.66 -20.40 16.22
CA LEU A 446 18.88 -21.69 15.56
C LEU A 446 19.41 -22.78 16.50
N MET A 447 20.12 -22.44 17.59
CA MET A 447 20.51 -23.43 18.61
C MET A 447 19.32 -23.96 19.43
N ASP A 448 18.25 -23.17 19.55
CA ASP A 448 17.03 -23.51 20.28
C ASP A 448 16.00 -24.23 19.37
N PHE A 449 16.25 -24.29 18.05
CA PHE A 449 15.34 -24.87 17.05
C PHE A 449 15.56 -26.37 16.87
N LYS A 450 14.45 -27.10 16.65
CA LYS A 450 14.50 -28.48 16.18
C LYS A 450 14.62 -28.51 14.66
N GLU A 451 15.68 -29.14 14.16
CA GLU A 451 15.85 -29.42 12.73
C GLU A 451 14.92 -30.56 12.26
N PRO A 452 14.45 -30.55 10.99
CA PRO A 452 14.66 -29.50 9.98
C PRO A 452 13.78 -28.25 10.23
N VAL A 453 14.37 -27.08 9.97
CA VAL A 453 13.80 -25.76 10.31
C VAL A 453 12.79 -25.28 9.27
N ALA A 454 11.61 -24.85 9.71
CA ALA A 454 10.60 -24.16 8.89
C ALA A 454 10.91 -22.67 8.73
N VAL A 455 10.63 -22.07 7.57
CA VAL A 455 10.97 -20.66 7.31
C VAL A 455 10.09 -19.69 8.11
N GLU A 456 8.79 -20.00 8.23
CA GLU A 456 7.81 -19.19 8.95
C GLU A 456 8.11 -19.20 10.45
N GLY A 457 8.45 -20.37 10.99
CA GLY A 457 8.85 -20.52 12.40
C GLY A 457 10.12 -19.73 12.71
N LEU A 458 11.16 -19.86 11.87
CA LEU A 458 12.40 -19.11 12.04
C LEU A 458 12.18 -17.60 11.94
N TYR A 459 11.40 -17.14 10.96
CA TYR A 459 11.06 -15.72 10.80
C TYR A 459 10.31 -15.17 12.02
N ALA A 460 9.28 -15.88 12.49
CA ALA A 460 8.50 -15.49 13.67
C ALA A 460 9.40 -15.40 14.93
N ALA A 461 10.23 -16.41 15.18
CA ALA A 461 11.14 -16.42 16.33
C ALA A 461 12.20 -15.30 16.29
N ILE A 462 12.63 -14.86 15.10
CA ILE A 462 13.55 -13.72 14.96
C ILE A 462 12.84 -12.40 15.29
N LEU A 463 11.59 -12.22 14.85
CA LEU A 463 10.81 -11.02 15.18
C LEU A 463 10.46 -10.96 16.68
N ASP A 464 9.98 -12.06 17.24
CA ASP A 464 9.60 -12.20 18.66
C ASP A 464 10.79 -11.86 19.57
N LYS A 465 11.95 -12.50 19.36
CA LYS A 465 13.18 -12.25 20.13
C LYS A 465 13.87 -10.90 19.82
N ALA A 466 13.41 -10.17 18.80
CA ALA A 466 13.79 -8.78 18.56
C ALA A 466 12.87 -7.79 19.30
N LEU A 467 11.57 -8.10 19.38
CA LEU A 467 10.58 -7.37 20.19
C LEU A 467 10.87 -7.50 21.69
N ASP A 468 11.27 -8.69 22.16
CA ASP A 468 11.75 -8.92 23.54
C ASP A 468 12.99 -8.10 23.93
N LYS A 469 13.70 -7.52 22.96
CA LYS A 469 14.83 -6.60 23.19
C LYS A 469 14.46 -5.12 23.08
N LEU A 470 13.21 -4.82 22.73
CA LEU A 470 12.62 -3.48 22.67
C LEU A 470 11.79 -3.15 23.92
N MET A 471 11.22 -4.17 24.55
CA MET A 471 10.53 -4.10 25.84
C MET A 471 11.51 -4.19 27.03
#